data_AF-W2KBJ6-F1
#
_entry.id   AF-W2KBJ6-F1
#
_cell.length_a   1.000
_cell.length_b   1.000
_cell.length_c   1.000
_cell.angle_alpha   90.00
_cell.angle_beta   90.00
_cell.angle_gamma   90.00
#
_symmetry.space_group_name_H-M   'P 1'
#
loop_
_entity.id
_entity.type
_entity.pdbx_description
1 polymer ?
#
loop_
_entity_poly.entity_id
_entity_poly.type
_entity_poly.pdbx_seq_one_letter_code
_entity_poly.pdbx_strand_id
1 'polypeptide(L)'
;MTRELSRKMLLEYVIPAIKAKWPHAQMLQPIKIQQYNARPHVDVNDPVVVAAGTSGGWNIRLANQPAQSPELNALDVGFFYSIQSLQSQTIPRNVEQLIDEVSLAFEATAADTLEKTFVTLQLMMKHIMISTSPTSRRIAY
;
A
#
# COMPACT_ATOMS: atom_id res chain seq x y z
N MET A 1 -1.54 -8.41 14.71
CA MET A 1 -2.53 -8.74 13.65
C MET A 1 -2.44 -10.22 13.35
N THR A 2 -3.56 -10.97 13.34
CA THR A 2 -3.59 -12.38 12.90
C THR A 2 -3.94 -12.47 11.42
N ARG A 3 -3.65 -13.60 10.77
CA ARG A 3 -4.01 -13.82 9.37
C ARG A 3 -5.53 -13.77 9.17
N GLU A 4 -6.26 -14.30 10.13
CA GLU A 4 -7.73 -14.36 10.13
C GLU A 4 -8.32 -12.95 10.22
N LEU A 5 -7.74 -12.08 11.06
CA LEU A 5 -8.14 -10.69 11.14
C LEU A 5 -7.78 -9.92 9.86
N SER A 6 -6.58 -10.13 9.31
CA SER A 6 -6.19 -9.54 8.01
C SER A 6 -7.14 -9.95 6.88
N ARG A 7 -7.48 -11.25 6.79
CA ARG A 7 -8.46 -11.76 5.82
C ARG A 7 -9.82 -11.09 6.01
N LYS A 8 -10.30 -10.99 7.25
CA LYS A 8 -11.56 -10.31 7.58
C LYS A 8 -11.54 -8.86 7.11
N MET A 9 -10.46 -8.12 7.38
CA MET A 9 -10.32 -6.72 6.94
C MET A 9 -10.38 -6.57 5.42
N LEU A 10 -9.73 -7.47 4.68
CA LEU A 10 -9.77 -7.48 3.21
C LEU A 10 -11.19 -7.67 2.67
N LEU A 11 -11.94 -8.61 3.27
CA LEU A 11 -13.28 -8.98 2.81
C LEU A 11 -14.34 -7.95 3.20
N GLU A 12 -14.27 -7.39 4.40
CA GLU A 12 -15.30 -6.50 4.94
C GLU A 12 -15.09 -5.03 4.54
N TYR A 13 -13.84 -4.59 4.39
CA TYR A 13 -13.55 -3.16 4.18
C TYR A 13 -12.82 -2.89 2.86
N VAL A 14 -11.70 -3.57 2.60
CA VAL A 14 -10.80 -3.18 1.50
C VAL A 14 -11.41 -3.47 0.12
N ILE A 15 -11.81 -4.72 -0.14
CA ILE A 15 -12.36 -5.10 -1.45
C ILE A 15 -13.68 -4.36 -1.73
N PRO A 16 -14.64 -4.27 -0.78
CA PRO A 16 -15.86 -3.49 -0.99
C PRO A 16 -15.57 -2.02 -1.29
N ALA A 17 -14.66 -1.38 -0.56
CA ALA A 17 -14.30 0.02 -0.79
C ALA A 17 -13.67 0.24 -2.18
N ILE A 18 -12.80 -0.67 -2.63
CA ILE A 18 -12.25 -0.64 -3.99
C ILE A 18 -13.40 -0.72 -5.00
N LYS A 19 -14.30 -1.69 -4.88
CA LYS A 19 -15.41 -1.83 -5.84
C LYS A 19 -16.34 -0.62 -5.89
N ALA A 20 -16.53 0.05 -4.75
CA ALA A 20 -17.37 1.23 -4.63
C ALA A 20 -16.72 2.51 -5.20
N LYS A 21 -15.39 2.67 -5.06
CA LYS A 21 -14.68 3.90 -5.40
C LYS A 21 -13.87 3.83 -6.70
N TRP A 22 -13.48 2.64 -7.16
CA TRP A 22 -12.63 2.48 -8.34
C TRP A 22 -13.43 2.74 -9.63
N PRO A 23 -12.84 3.40 -10.65
CA PRO A 23 -13.51 3.63 -11.93
C PRO A 23 -14.02 2.32 -12.56
N HIS A 24 -15.34 2.19 -12.67
CA HIS A 24 -15.97 0.93 -13.12
C HIS A 24 -15.54 0.52 -14.53
N ALA A 25 -15.24 1.48 -15.41
CA ALA A 25 -14.70 1.23 -16.75
C ALA A 25 -13.36 0.46 -16.74
N GLN A 26 -12.64 0.44 -15.61
CA GLN A 26 -11.36 -0.23 -15.45
C GLN A 26 -11.47 -1.54 -14.65
N MET A 27 -12.67 -2.02 -14.31
CA MET A 27 -12.83 -3.17 -13.40
C MET A 27 -12.16 -4.46 -13.88
N LEU A 28 -12.01 -4.63 -15.21
CA LEU A 28 -11.39 -5.80 -15.83
C LEU A 28 -9.85 -5.69 -15.85
N GLN A 29 -9.31 -4.49 -15.67
CA GLN A 29 -7.87 -4.29 -15.58
C GLN A 29 -7.33 -4.89 -14.29
N PRO A 30 -6.10 -5.41 -14.28
CA PRO A 30 -5.51 -5.96 -13.07
C PRO A 30 -5.39 -4.90 -11.97
N ILE A 31 -6.12 -5.07 -10.87
CA ILE A 31 -6.01 -4.25 -9.66
C ILE A 31 -5.24 -5.06 -8.62
N LYS A 32 -4.10 -4.53 -8.18
CA LYS A 32 -3.24 -5.21 -7.20
C LYS A 32 -3.38 -4.57 -5.82
N ILE A 33 -3.75 -5.38 -4.84
CA ILE A 33 -3.63 -5.03 -3.41
C ILE A 33 -2.27 -5.52 -2.95
N GLN A 34 -1.34 -4.59 -2.75
CA GLN A 34 -0.01 -4.91 -2.24
C GLN A 34 -0.07 -5.10 -0.71
N GLN A 35 0.53 -6.18 -0.20
CA GLN A 35 0.71 -6.43 1.23
C GLN A 35 2.19 -6.68 1.55
N TYR A 36 2.62 -6.27 2.76
CA TYR A 36 3.98 -6.49 3.25
C TYR A 36 4.22 -7.99 3.51
N ASN A 37 5.48 -8.44 3.39
CA ASN A 37 5.83 -9.86 3.53
C ASN A 37 6.02 -10.32 5.00
N ALA A 38 5.43 -9.63 5.99
CA ALA A 38 5.51 -10.01 7.40
C ALA A 38 4.47 -11.10 7.74
N ARG A 39 4.85 -12.04 8.60
CA ARG A 39 3.91 -13.04 9.13
C ARG A 39 3.01 -12.42 10.21
N PRO A 40 1.73 -12.81 10.30
CA PRO A 40 1.05 -13.87 9.54
C PRO A 40 0.26 -13.29 8.33
N HIS A 41 0.68 -13.63 7.10
CA HIS A 41 0.07 -13.11 5.86
C HIS A 41 -1.13 -13.94 5.39
N VAL A 42 -2.03 -13.30 4.64
CA VAL A 42 -3.04 -14.00 3.83
C VAL A 42 -2.35 -14.45 2.53
N ASP A 43 -2.54 -15.70 2.15
CA ASP A 43 -1.97 -16.22 0.90
C ASP A 43 -2.48 -15.39 -0.28
N VAL A 44 -1.61 -15.07 -1.25
CA VAL A 44 -2.01 -14.29 -2.43
C VAL A 44 -3.07 -15.00 -3.28
N ASN A 45 -3.15 -16.33 -3.16
CA ASN A 45 -4.12 -17.21 -3.78
C ASN A 45 -5.18 -17.70 -2.80
N ASP A 46 -5.36 -17.04 -1.65
CA ASP A 46 -6.42 -17.37 -0.69
C ASP A 46 -7.78 -17.43 -1.43
N PRO A 47 -8.46 -18.59 -1.46
CA PRO A 47 -9.59 -18.80 -2.35
C PRO A 47 -10.76 -17.87 -2.02
N VAL A 48 -10.94 -17.50 -0.75
CA VAL A 48 -12.02 -16.61 -0.32
C VAL A 48 -11.73 -15.18 -0.76
N VAL A 49 -10.49 -14.72 -0.60
CA VAL A 49 -10.08 -13.38 -1.05
C VAL A 49 -10.12 -13.28 -2.57
N VAL A 50 -9.64 -14.31 -3.28
CA VAL A 50 -9.71 -14.39 -4.73
C VAL A 50 -11.16 -14.32 -5.20
N ALA A 51 -12.05 -15.13 -4.64
CA ALA A 51 -13.47 -15.11 -5.02
C ALA A 51 -14.12 -13.74 -4.77
N ALA A 52 -13.83 -13.09 -3.64
CA ALA A 52 -14.31 -11.75 -3.35
C ALA A 52 -13.76 -10.71 -4.34
N GLY A 53 -12.47 -10.80 -4.68
CA GLY A 53 -11.79 -9.89 -5.61
C GLY A 53 -12.23 -10.06 -7.07
N THR A 54 -12.68 -11.25 -7.46
CA THR A 54 -13.09 -11.54 -8.84
C THR A 54 -14.60 -11.58 -9.06
N SER A 55 -15.41 -11.49 -8.01
CA SER A 55 -16.87 -11.50 -8.15
C SER A 55 -17.37 -10.26 -8.89
N GLY A 56 -18.37 -10.45 -9.76
CA GLY A 56 -18.98 -9.36 -10.54
C GLY A 56 -18.09 -8.81 -11.66
N GLY A 57 -17.19 -9.63 -12.21
CA GLY A 57 -16.32 -9.22 -13.33
C GLY A 57 -15.10 -8.39 -12.93
N TRP A 58 -14.84 -8.24 -11.63
CA TRP A 58 -13.65 -7.54 -11.14
C TRP A 58 -12.38 -8.38 -11.33
N ASN A 59 -11.22 -7.72 -11.44
CA ASN A 59 -9.92 -8.37 -11.51
C ASN A 59 -8.99 -7.88 -10.39
N ILE A 60 -9.43 -8.04 -9.14
CA ILE A 60 -8.66 -7.63 -7.95
C ILE A 60 -7.87 -8.82 -7.41
N ARG A 61 -6.56 -8.64 -7.19
CA ARG A 61 -5.64 -9.70 -6.72
C ARG A 61 -4.71 -9.18 -5.62
N LEU A 62 -4.39 -10.04 -4.66
CA LEU A 62 -3.31 -9.76 -3.71
C LEU A 62 -1.95 -9.91 -4.39
N ALA A 63 -0.98 -9.11 -3.94
CA ALA A 63 0.41 -9.21 -4.33
C ALA A 63 1.29 -8.98 -3.10
N ASN A 64 2.33 -9.78 -2.94
CA ASN A 64 3.32 -9.57 -1.88
C ASN A 64 4.38 -8.58 -2.35
N GLN A 65 4.79 -7.71 -1.44
CA GLN A 65 5.97 -6.88 -1.65
C GLN A 65 7.24 -7.75 -1.71
N PRO A 66 8.23 -7.40 -2.54
CA PRO A 66 9.54 -8.02 -2.52
C PRO A 66 10.16 -7.99 -1.10
N ALA A 67 10.89 -9.03 -0.74
CA ALA A 67 11.50 -9.13 0.59
C ALA A 67 12.55 -8.03 0.80
N GLN A 68 12.59 -7.47 2.02
CA GLN A 68 13.56 -6.46 2.46
C GLN A 68 13.59 -5.15 1.65
N SER A 69 12.46 -4.77 1.06
CA SER A 69 12.37 -3.53 0.28
C SER A 69 11.32 -2.57 0.82
N PRO A 70 11.39 -2.10 2.10
CA PRO A 70 10.43 -1.13 2.66
C PRO A 70 10.27 0.12 1.78
N GLU A 71 11.33 0.49 1.08
CA GLU A 71 11.39 1.58 0.11
C GLU A 71 10.50 1.37 -1.14
N LEU A 72 9.87 0.19 -1.27
CA LEU A 72 8.96 -0.19 -2.34
C LEU A 72 7.48 -0.30 -1.90
N ASN A 73 7.12 0.23 -0.73
CA ASN A 73 5.74 0.32 -0.27
C ASN A 73 5.24 1.76 -0.36
N ALA A 74 4.22 1.98 -1.20
CA ALA A 74 3.61 3.29 -1.39
C ALA A 74 3.08 3.93 -0.10
N LEU A 75 2.62 3.12 0.87
CA LEU A 75 2.16 3.63 2.16
C LEU A 75 3.32 4.14 3.03
N ASP A 76 4.45 3.43 3.03
CA ASP A 76 5.64 3.81 3.81
C ASP A 76 6.27 5.10 3.25
N VAL A 77 6.36 5.24 1.91
CA VAL A 77 6.92 6.44 1.28
C VAL A 77 5.93 7.61 1.17
N GLY A 78 4.65 7.39 1.45
CA GLY A 78 3.59 8.38 1.28
C GLY A 78 2.85 8.67 2.57
N PHE A 79 1.72 8.00 2.76
CA PHE A 79 0.76 8.33 3.81
C PHE A 79 1.30 8.15 5.24
N PHE A 80 2.13 7.14 5.50
CA PHE A 80 2.74 6.99 6.83
C PHE A 80 3.79 8.06 7.10
N TYR A 81 4.47 8.55 6.06
CA TYR A 81 5.37 9.69 6.18
C TYR A 81 4.62 10.97 6.56
N SER A 82 3.41 11.21 6.03
CA SER A 82 2.59 12.36 6.43
C SER A 82 2.09 12.27 7.87
N ILE A 83 1.69 11.07 8.34
CA ILE A 83 1.34 10.87 9.75
C ILE A 83 2.54 11.16 10.65
N GLN A 84 3.72 10.64 10.31
CA GLN A 84 4.94 10.87 11.11
C GLN A 84 5.33 12.35 11.14
N SER A 85 5.15 13.07 10.03
CA SER A 85 5.36 14.52 9.98
C SER A 85 4.40 15.27 10.91
N LEU A 86 3.12 14.88 10.96
CA LEU A 86 2.15 15.46 11.89
C LEU A 86 2.51 15.16 13.35
N GLN A 87 2.91 13.93 13.68
CA GLN A 87 3.36 13.55 15.02
C GLN A 87 4.64 14.29 15.49
N SER A 88 5.43 14.86 14.58
CA SER A 88 6.54 15.75 14.97
C SER A 88 6.08 17.13 15.42
N GLN A 89 4.84 17.50 15.10
CA GLN A 89 4.22 18.79 15.40
C GLN A 89 3.16 18.67 16.51
N THR A 90 2.57 17.50 16.69
CA THR A 90 1.53 17.20 17.69
C THR A 90 1.92 16.00 18.55
N ILE A 91 1.50 15.97 19.81
CA ILE A 91 1.76 14.84 20.72
C ILE A 91 0.41 14.35 21.24
N PRO A 92 -0.20 13.34 20.60
CA PRO A 92 -1.47 12.80 21.05
C PRO A 92 -1.30 12.15 22.42
N ARG A 93 -2.17 12.50 23.36
CA ARG A 93 -2.09 12.03 24.76
C ARG A 93 -2.97 10.81 25.05
N ASN A 94 -3.82 10.43 24.11
CA ASN A 94 -4.71 9.28 24.23
C ASN A 94 -5.06 8.73 22.82
N VAL A 95 -5.77 7.60 22.81
CA VAL A 95 -6.15 6.89 21.57
C VAL A 95 -7.10 7.72 20.71
N GLU A 96 -8.02 8.48 21.30
CA GLU A 96 -8.98 9.32 20.56
C GLU A 96 -8.25 10.41 19.77
N GLN A 97 -7.32 11.12 20.42
CA GLN A 97 -6.48 12.13 19.76
C GLN A 97 -5.64 11.53 18.63
N LEU A 98 -5.12 10.31 18.81
CA LEU A 98 -4.39 9.61 17.76
C LEU A 98 -5.30 9.28 16.56
N ILE A 99 -6.55 8.87 16.79
CA ILE A 99 -7.53 8.60 15.73
C ILE A 99 -7.86 9.90 14.97
N ASP A 100 -8.06 11.01 15.70
CA ASP A 100 -8.34 12.31 15.10
C ASP A 100 -7.18 12.78 14.23
N GLU A 101 -5.94 12.64 14.71
CA GLU A 101 -4.74 13.00 13.93
C GLU A 101 -4.59 12.17 12.66
N VAL A 102 -4.81 10.85 12.73
CA VAL A 102 -4.77 9.98 11.54
C VAL A 102 -5.87 10.35 10.56
N SER A 103 -7.06 10.71 11.06
CA SER A 103 -8.18 11.14 10.23
C SER A 103 -7.87 12.47 9.54
N LEU A 104 -7.30 13.44 10.27
CA LEU A 104 -6.84 14.71 9.71
C LEU A 104 -5.74 14.51 8.66
N ALA A 105 -4.79 13.62 8.92
CA ALA A 105 -3.76 13.27 7.95
C ALA A 105 -4.37 12.71 6.67
N PHE A 106 -5.37 11.83 6.81
CA PHE A 106 -6.08 11.22 5.68
C PHE A 106 -6.81 12.27 4.85
N GLU A 107 -7.60 13.14 5.49
CA GLU A 107 -8.33 14.22 4.81
C GLU A 107 -7.40 15.25 4.16
N ALA A 108 -6.24 15.53 4.77
CA ALA A 108 -5.22 16.41 4.21
C ALA A 108 -4.45 15.77 3.05
N THR A 109 -4.53 14.45 2.86
CA THR A 109 -3.82 13.75 1.79
C THR A 109 -4.57 13.93 0.47
N ALA A 110 -4.16 14.96 -0.27
CA ALA A 110 -4.74 15.27 -1.57
C ALA A 110 -4.27 14.30 -2.67
N ALA A 111 -5.04 14.24 -3.76
CA ALA A 111 -4.75 13.34 -4.89
C ALA A 111 -3.38 13.65 -5.53
N ASP A 112 -2.97 14.92 -5.58
CA ASP A 112 -1.67 15.34 -6.09
C ASP A 112 -0.52 14.89 -5.17
N THR A 113 -0.74 14.83 -3.85
CA THR A 113 0.21 14.23 -2.90
C THR A 113 0.42 12.76 -3.21
N LEU A 114 -0.67 12.00 -3.40
CA LEU A 114 -0.60 10.58 -3.75
C LEU A 114 0.10 10.35 -5.09
N GLU A 115 -0.19 11.17 -6.11
CA GLU A 115 0.47 11.09 -7.41
C GLU A 115 1.99 11.31 -7.27
N LYS A 116 2.42 12.33 -6.52
CA LYS A 116 3.84 12.57 -6.23
C LYS A 116 4.49 11.38 -5.51
N THR A 117 3.79 10.75 -4.57
CA THR A 117 4.26 9.52 -3.92
C THR A 117 4.52 8.40 -4.94
N PHE A 118 3.60 8.19 -5.89
CA PHE A 118 3.79 7.19 -6.94
C PHE A 118 4.97 7.51 -7.86
N VAL A 119 5.17 8.78 -8.22
CA VAL A 119 6.34 9.21 -9.00
C VAL A 119 7.64 8.96 -8.23
N THR A 120 7.68 9.31 -6.94
CA THR A 120 8.83 9.03 -6.07
C THR A 120 9.14 7.54 -6.02
N LEU A 121 8.12 6.69 -5.85
CA LEU A 121 8.27 5.24 -5.85
C LEU A 121 8.87 4.72 -7.16
N GLN A 122 8.43 5.24 -8.32
CA GLN A 122 8.99 4.89 -9.62
C GLN A 122 10.46 5.31 -9.76
N LEU A 123 10.82 6.50 -9.27
CA LEU A 123 12.21 6.96 -9.27
C LEU A 123 13.10 6.09 -8.39
N MET A 124 12.60 5.65 -7.23
CA MET A 124 13.31 4.73 -6.34
C MET A 124 13.53 3.36 -6.99
N MET A 125 12.51 2.81 -7.65
CA MET A 125 12.64 1.57 -8.43
C MET A 125 13.71 1.72 -9.52
N LYS A 126 13.69 2.82 -10.27
CA LYS A 126 14.71 3.12 -11.30
C LYS A 126 16.11 3.20 -10.70
N HIS A 127 16.26 3.87 -9.56
CA HIS A 127 17.53 3.97 -8.86
C HIS A 127 18.06 2.59 -8.43
N ILE A 128 17.20 1.73 -7.86
CA ILE A 128 17.56 0.36 -7.48
C ILE A 128 17.98 -0.46 -8.70
N MET A 129 17.25 -0.34 -9.83
CA MET A 129 17.63 -1.04 -11.08
C MET A 129 19.00 -0.62 -11.59
N ILE A 130 19.34 0.67 -11.49
CA ILE A 130 20.66 1.18 -11.90
C ILE A 130 21.74 0.70 -10.94
N SER A 131 21.54 0.84 -9.62
CA SER A 131 22.54 0.47 -8.61
C SER A 131 22.82 -1.03 -8.54
N THR A 132 21.82 -1.86 -8.87
CA THR A 132 21.97 -3.32 -8.95
C THR A 132 22.47 -3.82 -10.30
N SER A 133 22.54 -2.95 -11.32
CA SER A 133 23.09 -3.29 -12.63
C SER A 133 24.59 -3.60 -12.56
N PRO A 134 25.07 -4.65 -13.27
CA PRO A 134 26.49 -4.99 -13.34
C PRO A 134 27.39 -3.83 -13.79
N THR A 135 26.85 -2.88 -14.55
CA THR A 135 27.57 -1.71 -15.04
C THR A 135 27.91 -0.71 -13.93
N SER A 136 27.05 -0.55 -12.91
CA SER A 136 27.33 0.34 -11.77
C SER A 136 28.32 -0.24 -10.77
N ARG A 137 28.49 -1.56 -10.71
CA ARG A 137 29.51 -2.21 -9.85
C ARG A 137 30.95 -2.03 -10.36
N ARG A 138 31.15 -1.51 -11.58
CA ARG A 138 32.49 -1.29 -12.17
C ARG A 138 33.08 0.10 -11.91
N ILE A 139 32.34 1.02 -11.29
CA ILE A 139 32.77 2.42 -11.06
C ILE A 139 33.11 2.68 -9.57
N ALA A 140 33.23 1.63 -8.77
CA ALA A 140 33.57 1.70 -7.36
C ALA A 140 34.82 0.85 -7.05
N TYR A 141 35.94 1.17 -7.69
CA TYR A 141 37.31 0.85 -7.26
C TYR A 141 38.26 1.95 -7.73
#